data_AF-A0A7V0I7T1-F1
#
_entry.id   AF-A0A7V0I7T1-F1
#
_cell.length_a   1.000
_cell.length_b   1.000
_cell.length_c   1.000
_cell.angle_alpha   90.00
_cell.angle_beta   90.00
_cell.angle_gamma   90.00
#
_symmetry.space_group_name_H-M   'P 1'
#
loop_
_entity.id
_entity.type
_entity.pdbx_description
1 polymer ?
#
loop_
_entity_poly.entity_id
_entity_poly.type
_entity_poly.pdbx_seq_one_letter_code
_entity_poly.pdbx_strand_id
1 'polypeptide(L)'
;MGWKKGALITGLVVSFIFAAAGLLRADIARELRARMAEFLSLCLIAERAGLDPAEIERIAAPVVSPGRRPAEEMLRLIGEAEAALRAASPRLEGFIGELEELARRVPIALFPQCHIDLVWQWGWEETVEVTLETFRRQLELAHAIPGYVYCQDQAALYAAVERTDPGLFQEIQVAVREGRWRIVGGNWAEIVMEEVTGESVIRNFLYGKRYFLEKFGVDVEVAWQMEGTGLYPSLPQILRGFGFQGAVFGRERPWTDIWRPISRWRGNDGTEIPLVLLYHYG
;
A
#
# COMPACT_ATOMS: atom_id res chain seq x y z
N MET A 1 3.03 23.58 13.62
CA MET A 1 1.99 22.89 14.42
C MET A 1 2.64 21.69 15.10
N GLY A 2 2.55 21.60 16.43
CA GLY A 2 3.24 20.58 17.22
C GLY A 2 2.64 19.19 17.03
N TRP A 3 3.47 18.23 16.64
CA TRP A 3 3.10 16.82 16.53
C TRP A 3 2.75 16.27 17.91
N LYS A 4 1.51 15.83 18.11
CA LYS A 4 1.11 15.13 19.34
C LYS A 4 1.71 13.73 19.30
N LYS A 5 2.66 13.46 20.21
CA LYS A 5 3.15 12.11 20.53
C LYS A 5 1.93 11.26 20.92
N GLY A 6 1.53 10.31 20.09
CA GLY A 6 0.36 9.46 20.39
C GLY A 6 -0.20 8.64 19.23
N ALA A 7 0.22 8.88 17.98
CA ALA A 7 -0.14 8.02 16.85
C ALA A 7 1.03 7.08 16.50
N LEU A 8 0.76 5.77 16.55
CA LEU A 8 1.62 4.76 15.95
C LEU A 8 1.15 4.59 14.50
N ILE A 9 2.00 4.96 13.53
CA ILE A 9 1.73 4.75 12.12
C ILE A 9 2.62 3.58 11.68
N THR A 10 2.00 2.42 11.49
CA THR A 10 2.62 1.24 10.91
C THR A 10 1.88 0.92 9.62
N GLY A 11 2.55 1.00 8.48
CA GLY A 11 1.99 0.52 7.22
C GLY A 11 2.24 -0.96 7.09
N LEU A 12 1.17 -1.75 6.99
CA LEU A 12 1.23 -3.09 6.43
C LEU A 12 0.76 -2.97 4.98
N VAL A 13 1.67 -3.15 4.04
CA VAL A 13 1.30 -3.29 2.62
C VAL A 13 1.10 -4.78 2.36
N VAL A 14 -0.13 -5.18 2.08
CA VAL A 14 -0.42 -6.53 1.58
C VAL A 14 -0.48 -6.43 0.06
N SER A 15 0.65 -6.64 -0.60
CA SER A 15 0.74 -6.70 -2.06
C SER A 15 0.14 -8.04 -2.52
N PHE A 16 -1.05 -7.99 -3.11
CA PHE A 16 -1.70 -9.18 -3.65
C PHE A 16 -1.24 -9.40 -5.09
N ILE A 17 -0.17 -10.17 -5.30
CA ILE A 17 0.12 -10.74 -6.62
C ILE A 17 -0.78 -11.97 -6.78
N PHE A 18 -1.93 -11.82 -7.45
CA PHE A 18 -2.70 -12.97 -7.93
C PHE A 18 -2.69 -13.02 -9.45
N ALA A 19 -1.69 -13.73 -9.99
CA ALA A 19 -1.88 -14.49 -11.21
C ALA A 19 -2.66 -15.77 -10.85
N ALA A 20 -3.98 -15.68 -10.68
CA ALA A 20 -4.82 -16.86 -10.48
C ALA A 20 -5.97 -16.80 -11.50
N ALA A 21 -5.84 -17.50 -12.62
CA ALA A 21 -6.26 -18.90 -12.75
C ALA A 21 -7.76 -19.03 -12.50
N GLY A 22 -8.52 -19.36 -13.55
CA GLY A 22 -9.98 -19.44 -13.55
C GLY A 22 -10.57 -19.96 -12.24
N LEU A 23 -11.09 -19.05 -11.41
CA LEU A 23 -11.71 -19.37 -10.14
C LEU A 23 -13.20 -19.62 -10.38
N LEU A 24 -13.63 -20.86 -10.13
CA LEU A 24 -14.99 -21.33 -10.43
C LEU A 24 -16.04 -20.93 -9.38
N ARG A 25 -15.68 -20.28 -8.25
CA ARG A 25 -16.64 -19.68 -7.30
C ARG A 25 -16.03 -18.48 -6.53
N ALA A 26 -16.81 -17.41 -6.39
CA ALA A 26 -16.36 -16.12 -5.85
C ALA A 26 -16.22 -16.09 -4.30
N ASP A 27 -16.85 -17.03 -3.60
CA ASP A 27 -16.80 -17.23 -2.15
C ASP A 27 -15.43 -17.78 -1.72
N ILE A 28 -14.98 -18.87 -2.34
CA ILE A 28 -13.69 -19.50 -2.05
C ILE A 28 -12.53 -18.54 -2.33
N ALA A 29 -12.61 -17.76 -3.41
CA ALA A 29 -11.62 -16.76 -3.74
C ALA A 29 -11.52 -15.64 -2.67
N ARG A 30 -12.65 -15.28 -2.04
CA ARG A 30 -12.69 -14.26 -0.99
C ARG A 30 -12.10 -14.79 0.32
N GLU A 31 -12.48 -16.01 0.70
CA GLU A 31 -11.94 -16.67 1.88
C GLU A 31 -10.43 -16.85 1.75
N LEU A 32 -9.95 -17.32 0.60
CA LEU A 32 -8.52 -17.48 0.34
C LEU A 32 -7.75 -16.16 0.47
N ARG A 33 -8.29 -15.05 -0.04
CA ARG A 33 -7.67 -13.72 0.10
C ARG A 33 -7.56 -13.28 1.57
N ALA A 34 -8.63 -13.45 2.35
CA ALA A 34 -8.63 -13.09 3.76
C ALA A 34 -7.61 -13.92 4.54
N ARG A 35 -7.61 -15.24 4.34
CA ARG A 35 -6.69 -16.18 5.01
C ARG A 35 -5.23 -15.92 4.64
N MET A 36 -4.94 -15.55 3.39
CA MET A 36 -3.60 -15.15 2.98
C MET A 36 -3.11 -13.91 3.72
N ALA A 37 -3.96 -12.87 3.85
CA ALA A 37 -3.60 -11.65 4.55
C ALA A 37 -3.35 -11.88 6.05
N GLU A 38 -4.19 -12.69 6.69
CA GLU A 38 -4.00 -13.12 8.09
C GLU A 38 -2.69 -13.88 8.27
N PHE A 39 -2.39 -14.82 7.36
CA PHE A 39 -1.17 -15.61 7.40
C PHE A 39 0.10 -14.76 7.25
N LEU A 40 0.14 -13.86 6.27
CA LEU A 40 1.29 -12.96 6.09
C LEU A 40 1.48 -12.04 7.30
N SER A 41 0.38 -11.57 7.89
CA SER A 41 0.44 -10.80 9.14
C SER A 41 1.03 -11.63 10.28
N LEU A 42 0.66 -12.91 10.38
CA LEU A 42 1.21 -13.83 11.39
C LEU A 42 2.72 -14.05 11.22
N CYS A 43 3.22 -14.17 9.99
CA CYS A 43 4.66 -14.25 9.71
C CYS A 43 5.41 -13.03 10.29
N LEU A 44 4.89 -11.83 10.07
CA LEU A 44 5.48 -10.59 10.59
C LEU A 44 5.46 -10.52 12.10
N ILE A 45 4.34 -10.91 12.71
CA ILE A 45 4.21 -10.94 14.16
C ILE A 45 5.17 -11.99 14.75
N ALA A 46 5.37 -13.14 14.09
CA ALA A 46 6.31 -14.17 14.51
C ALA A 46 7.76 -13.67 14.47
N GLU A 47 8.16 -12.95 13.42
CA GLU A 47 9.47 -12.30 13.33
C GLU A 47 9.68 -11.34 14.51
N ARG A 48 8.69 -10.48 14.80
CA ARG A 48 8.74 -9.52 15.90
C ARG A 48 8.68 -10.16 17.28
N ALA A 49 8.06 -11.34 17.39
CA ALA A 49 8.11 -12.18 18.58
C ALA A 49 9.48 -12.87 18.79
N GLY A 50 10.40 -12.72 17.83
CA GLY A 50 11.78 -13.19 17.90
C GLY A 50 12.06 -14.50 17.14
N LEU A 51 11.17 -14.93 16.25
CA LEU A 51 11.43 -16.08 15.38
C LEU A 51 12.38 -15.67 14.25
N ASP A 52 13.34 -16.55 13.93
CA ASP A 52 14.33 -16.33 12.87
C ASP A 52 13.64 -16.15 11.50
N PRO A 53 13.91 -15.05 10.76
CA PRO A 53 13.40 -14.85 9.40
C PRO A 53 13.60 -16.04 8.47
N ALA A 54 14.73 -16.74 8.56
CA ALA A 54 15.01 -17.92 7.71
C ALA A 54 14.05 -19.09 8.00
N GLU A 55 13.65 -19.26 9.26
CA GLU A 55 12.70 -20.28 9.68
C GLU A 55 11.27 -19.92 9.23
N ILE A 56 10.91 -18.63 9.31
CA ILE A 56 9.63 -18.11 8.79
C ILE A 56 9.55 -18.34 7.28
N GLU A 57 10.60 -18.02 6.53
CA GLU A 57 10.67 -18.24 5.08
C GLU A 57 10.49 -19.72 4.74
N ARG A 58 11.16 -20.63 5.47
CA ARG A 58 11.00 -22.07 5.29
C ARG A 58 9.57 -22.55 5.54
N ILE A 59 8.90 -22.04 6.57
CA ILE A 59 7.51 -22.37 6.90
C ILE A 59 6.54 -21.78 5.87
N ALA A 60 6.79 -20.56 5.40
CA ALA A 60 5.90 -19.84 4.48
C ALA A 60 6.08 -20.24 3.01
N ALA A 61 7.23 -20.80 2.62
CA ALA A 61 7.56 -21.17 1.24
C ALA A 61 6.43 -21.91 0.48
N PRO A 62 5.74 -22.92 1.07
CA PRO A 62 4.65 -23.62 0.37
C PRO A 62 3.43 -22.74 0.06
N VAL A 63 3.23 -21.66 0.82
CA VAL A 63 2.08 -20.75 0.72
C VAL A 63 2.40 -19.57 -0.21
N VAL A 64 3.61 -19.01 -0.13
CA VAL A 64 4.02 -17.82 -0.90
C VAL A 64 4.52 -18.17 -2.31
N SER A 65 5.01 -19.40 -2.52
CA SER A 65 5.41 -19.92 -3.84
C SER A 65 4.70 -21.23 -4.17
N PRO A 66 3.35 -21.24 -4.23
CA PRO A 66 2.60 -22.49 -4.28
C PRO A 66 2.62 -23.15 -5.67
N GLY A 67 2.91 -22.40 -6.74
CA GLY A 67 2.58 -22.80 -8.10
C GLY A 67 1.07 -22.74 -8.37
N ARG A 68 0.59 -23.38 -9.45
CA ARG A 68 -0.85 -23.46 -9.73
C ARG A 68 -1.49 -24.55 -8.88
N ARG A 69 -2.21 -24.16 -7.82
CA ARG A 69 -2.95 -25.08 -6.93
C ARG A 69 -4.43 -24.69 -6.82
N PRO A 70 -5.33 -25.67 -6.57
CA PRO A 70 -6.71 -25.38 -6.19
C PRO A 70 -6.78 -24.57 -4.89
N ALA A 71 -7.84 -23.77 -4.74
CA ALA A 71 -7.99 -22.89 -3.59
C ALA A 71 -8.18 -23.65 -2.26
N GLU A 72 -8.84 -24.82 -2.29
CA GLU A 72 -8.99 -25.69 -1.12
C GLU A 72 -7.65 -26.22 -0.64
N GLU A 73 -6.75 -26.55 -1.57
CA GLU A 73 -5.39 -26.97 -1.24
C GLU A 73 -4.59 -25.80 -0.64
N MET A 74 -4.75 -24.60 -1.19
CA MET A 74 -4.13 -23.39 -0.64
C MET A 74 -4.58 -23.11 0.79
N LEU A 75 -5.88 -23.22 1.08
CA LEU A 75 -6.41 -23.04 2.44
C LEU A 75 -5.82 -24.05 3.44
N ARG A 76 -5.63 -25.31 3.02
CA ARG A 76 -4.97 -26.32 3.84
C ARG A 76 -3.50 -25.96 4.14
N LEU A 77 -2.75 -25.55 3.11
CA LEU A 77 -1.35 -25.13 3.26
C LEU A 77 -1.20 -23.94 4.21
N ILE A 78 -2.12 -22.96 4.12
CA ILE A 78 -2.15 -21.83 5.05
C ILE A 78 -2.33 -22.33 6.50
N GLY A 79 -3.30 -23.20 6.75
CA GLY A 79 -3.53 -23.75 8.10
C GLY A 79 -2.33 -24.53 8.65
N GLU A 80 -1.65 -25.32 7.81
CA GLU A 80 -0.44 -26.05 8.20
C GLU A 80 0.72 -25.11 8.53
N ALA A 81 0.91 -24.05 7.73
CA ALA A 81 1.95 -23.07 7.96
C ALA A 81 1.68 -22.22 9.23
N GLU A 82 0.43 -21.82 9.47
CA GLU A 82 0.03 -21.13 10.71
C GLU A 82 0.32 -21.99 11.95
N ALA A 83 -0.03 -23.27 11.92
CA ALA A 83 0.24 -24.19 13.02
C ALA A 83 1.75 -24.36 13.25
N ALA A 84 2.53 -24.47 12.17
CA ALA A 84 3.98 -24.54 12.24
C ALA A 84 4.61 -23.27 12.83
N LEU A 85 4.13 -22.07 12.46
CA LEU A 85 4.59 -20.80 13.05
C LEU A 85 4.31 -20.74 14.56
N ARG A 86 3.10 -21.12 14.98
CA ARG A 86 2.72 -21.15 16.40
C ARG A 86 3.53 -22.16 17.21
N ALA A 87 3.85 -23.31 16.61
CA ALA A 87 4.72 -24.30 17.24
C ALA A 87 6.19 -23.84 17.33
N ALA A 88 6.69 -23.16 16.30
CA ALA A 88 8.07 -22.68 16.22
C ALA A 88 8.34 -21.45 17.09
N SER A 89 7.32 -20.64 17.41
CA SER A 89 7.46 -19.43 18.21
C SER A 89 6.66 -19.49 19.52
N PRO A 90 7.28 -19.92 20.64
CA PRO A 90 6.63 -19.99 21.95
C PRO A 90 6.12 -18.64 22.47
N ARG A 91 6.64 -17.53 21.97
CA ARG A 91 6.25 -16.17 22.35
C ARG A 91 5.11 -15.59 21.50
N LEU A 92 4.74 -16.24 20.39
CA LEU A 92 3.82 -15.67 19.41
C LEU A 92 2.48 -15.28 20.02
N GLU A 93 1.83 -16.18 20.76
CA GLU A 93 0.54 -15.88 21.38
C GLU A 93 0.61 -14.75 22.41
N GLY A 94 1.68 -14.74 23.23
CA GLY A 94 1.91 -13.68 24.19
C GLY A 94 2.08 -12.32 23.52
N PHE A 95 2.87 -12.29 22.44
CA PHE A 95 3.12 -11.07 21.68
C PHE A 95 1.87 -10.58 20.92
N ILE A 96 1.05 -11.49 20.38
CA ILE A 96 -0.28 -11.15 19.82
C ILE A 96 -1.14 -10.47 20.90
N GLY A 97 -1.20 -11.04 22.10
CA GLY A 97 -1.95 -10.46 23.22
C GLY A 97 -1.45 -9.05 23.60
N GLU A 98 -0.14 -8.84 23.62
CA GLU A 98 0.46 -7.51 23.85
C GLU A 98 0.08 -6.51 22.76
N LEU A 99 0.10 -6.92 21.48
CA LEU A 99 -0.31 -6.09 20.35
C LEU A 99 -1.81 -5.73 20.42
N GLU A 100 -2.66 -6.67 20.80
CA GLU A 100 -4.10 -6.42 21.00
C GLU A 100 -4.34 -5.42 22.13
N GLU A 101 -3.62 -5.55 23.25
CA GLU A 101 -3.71 -4.58 24.35
C GLU A 101 -3.24 -3.19 23.92
N LEU A 102 -2.13 -3.14 23.16
CA LEU A 102 -1.61 -1.89 22.61
C LEU A 102 -2.61 -1.26 21.63
N ALA A 103 -3.20 -2.05 20.74
CA ALA A 103 -4.20 -1.61 19.77
C ALA A 103 -5.44 -0.99 20.44
N ARG A 104 -5.82 -1.44 21.64
CA ARG A 104 -6.90 -0.82 22.42
C ARG A 104 -6.53 0.54 23.02
N ARG A 105 -5.23 0.84 23.14
CA ARG A 105 -4.72 2.04 23.81
C ARG A 105 -4.19 3.09 22.83
N VAL A 106 -3.93 2.71 21.59
CA VAL A 106 -3.33 3.57 20.57
C VAL A 106 -4.30 3.77 19.41
N PRO A 107 -4.53 5.01 18.94
CA PRO A 107 -5.31 5.24 17.73
C PRO A 107 -4.65 4.55 16.53
N ILE A 108 -5.41 3.69 15.86
CA ILE A 108 -5.00 3.04 14.60
C ILE A 108 -5.68 3.79 13.45
N ALA A 109 -4.88 4.29 12.52
CA ALA A 109 -5.37 4.87 11.27
C ALA A 109 -5.13 3.87 10.14
N LEU A 110 -6.18 3.47 9.45
CA LEU A 110 -6.12 2.57 8.30
C LEU A 110 -6.28 3.38 7.02
N PHE A 111 -5.39 3.14 6.06
CA PHE A 111 -5.43 3.75 4.74
C PHE A 111 -5.56 2.65 3.69
N PRO A 112 -6.79 2.22 3.37
CA PRO A 112 -7.04 1.31 2.26
C PRO A 112 -6.49 1.89 0.96
N GLN A 113 -5.59 1.17 0.30
CA GLN A 113 -5.02 1.52 -1.00
C GLN A 113 -4.84 0.23 -1.80
N CYS A 114 -4.97 0.33 -3.12
CA CYS A 114 -4.62 -0.75 -4.03
C CYS A 114 -3.65 -0.23 -5.06
N HIS A 115 -2.40 -0.67 -4.94
CA HIS A 115 -1.38 -0.45 -5.95
C HIS A 115 -1.74 -1.19 -7.24
N ILE A 116 -1.62 -0.53 -8.39
CA ILE A 116 -1.86 -1.12 -9.70
C ILE A 116 -0.71 -0.71 -10.62
N ASP A 117 0.16 -1.66 -10.96
CA ASP A 117 1.19 -1.43 -11.96
C ASP A 117 0.56 -1.08 -13.31
N LEU A 118 0.99 0.03 -13.92
CA LEU A 118 0.40 0.49 -15.17
C LEU A 118 0.65 -0.49 -16.31
N VAL A 119 1.86 -1.07 -16.36
CA VAL A 119 2.29 -2.12 -17.28
C VAL A 119 3.34 -2.96 -16.55
N TRP A 120 3.11 -4.27 -16.44
CA TRP A 120 4.06 -5.19 -15.80
C TRP A 120 4.02 -6.58 -16.43
N GLN A 121 3.42 -7.57 -15.77
CA GLN A 121 3.16 -8.90 -16.33
C GLN A 121 1.93 -8.91 -17.26
N TRP A 122 1.27 -7.76 -17.40
CA TRP A 122 0.08 -7.52 -18.22
C TRP A 122 0.22 -6.19 -18.98
N GLY A 123 -0.61 -6.02 -20.02
CA GLY A 123 -0.66 -4.82 -20.85
C GLY A 123 -1.52 -3.71 -20.27
N TRP A 124 -1.58 -2.59 -20.99
CA TRP A 124 -2.34 -1.41 -20.56
C TRP A 124 -3.85 -1.67 -20.56
N GLU A 125 -4.35 -2.44 -21.52
CA GLU A 125 -5.76 -2.79 -21.65
C GLU A 125 -6.25 -3.56 -20.42
N GLU A 126 -5.48 -4.56 -19.95
CA GLU A 126 -5.78 -5.28 -18.73
C GLU A 126 -5.70 -4.38 -17.49
N THR A 127 -4.73 -3.46 -17.41
CA THR A 127 -4.67 -2.46 -16.33
C THR A 127 -5.94 -1.63 -16.25
N VAL A 128 -6.47 -1.19 -17.39
CA VAL A 128 -7.71 -0.40 -17.44
C VAL A 128 -8.88 -1.21 -16.88
N GLU A 129 -9.01 -2.48 -17.28
CA GLU A 129 -10.07 -3.37 -16.77
C GLU A 129 -9.96 -3.58 -15.25
N VAL A 130 -8.76 -3.89 -14.76
CA VAL A 130 -8.50 -4.07 -13.32
C VAL A 130 -8.78 -2.78 -12.54
N THR A 131 -8.45 -1.62 -13.12
CA THR A 131 -8.69 -0.31 -12.50
C THR A 131 -10.18 -0.03 -12.36
N LEU A 132 -10.96 -0.27 -13.43
CA LEU A 132 -12.41 -0.07 -13.41
C LEU A 132 -13.08 -0.96 -12.35
N GLU A 133 -12.74 -2.24 -12.32
CA GLU A 133 -13.29 -3.18 -11.35
C GLU A 133 -12.90 -2.81 -9.92
N THR A 134 -11.62 -2.47 -9.71
CA THR A 134 -11.12 -2.02 -8.41
C THR A 134 -11.87 -0.78 -7.96
N PHE A 135 -11.96 0.26 -8.78
CA PHE A 135 -12.56 1.54 -8.39
C PHE A 135 -14.04 1.40 -8.05
N ARG A 136 -14.80 0.61 -8.82
CA ARG A 136 -16.20 0.29 -8.47
C ARG A 136 -16.30 -0.39 -7.12
N ARG A 137 -15.47 -1.41 -6.90
CA ARG A 137 -15.48 -2.15 -5.64
C ARG A 137 -15.10 -1.28 -4.44
N GLN A 138 -14.14 -0.37 -4.62
CA GLN A 138 -13.72 0.56 -3.59
C GLN A 138 -14.80 1.59 -3.25
N LEU A 139 -15.55 2.06 -4.26
CA LEU A 139 -16.73 2.91 -4.02
C LEU A 139 -17.83 2.15 -3.27
N GLU A 140 -18.15 0.92 -3.65
CA GLU A 140 -19.11 0.08 -2.92
C GLU A 140 -18.75 -0.04 -1.44
N LEU A 141 -17.46 -0.31 -1.14
CA LEU A 141 -16.96 -0.37 0.24
C LEU A 141 -17.10 0.98 0.95
N ALA A 142 -16.78 2.08 0.27
CA ALA A 142 -16.94 3.43 0.79
C ALA A 142 -18.41 3.82 1.04
N HIS A 143 -19.37 3.17 0.40
CA HIS A 143 -20.80 3.34 0.68
C HIS A 143 -21.28 2.43 1.82
N ALA A 144 -20.78 1.20 1.88
CA ALA A 144 -21.25 0.19 2.82
C ALA A 144 -20.62 0.31 4.21
N ILE A 145 -19.39 0.82 4.32
CA ILE A 145 -18.61 0.81 5.56
C ILE A 145 -18.43 2.25 6.06
N PRO A 146 -19.09 2.63 7.18
CA PRO A 146 -18.91 3.95 7.78
C PRO A 146 -17.45 4.23 8.13
N GLY A 147 -16.95 5.40 7.72
CA GLY A 147 -15.57 5.82 7.98
C GLY A 147 -14.51 5.20 7.06
N TYR A 148 -14.91 4.37 6.09
CA TYR A 148 -13.99 3.87 5.06
C TYR A 148 -13.58 5.01 4.12
N VAL A 149 -12.26 5.17 3.94
CA VAL A 149 -11.68 6.18 3.08
C VAL A 149 -10.62 5.52 2.20
N TYR A 150 -10.94 5.32 0.92
CA TYR A 150 -9.99 4.75 -0.02
C TYR A 150 -8.95 5.79 -0.46
N CYS A 151 -7.69 5.39 -0.59
CA CYS A 151 -6.59 6.22 -1.08
C CYS A 151 -6.10 5.70 -2.43
N GLN A 152 -5.83 6.59 -3.38
CA GLN A 152 -5.23 6.22 -4.66
C GLN A 152 -4.33 7.31 -5.24
N ASP A 153 -3.21 6.91 -5.85
CA ASP A 153 -2.02 7.74 -5.99
C ASP A 153 -1.56 8.06 -7.43
N GLN A 154 -2.02 7.31 -8.44
CA GLN A 154 -1.59 7.46 -9.85
C GLN A 154 -2.62 8.17 -10.73
N ALA A 155 -2.32 9.38 -11.23
CA ALA A 155 -3.23 10.13 -12.10
C ALA A 155 -3.59 9.42 -13.42
N ALA A 156 -2.66 8.62 -13.96
CA ALA A 156 -2.88 7.85 -15.19
C ALA A 156 -4.10 6.90 -15.09
N LEU A 157 -4.35 6.33 -13.90
CA LEU A 157 -5.50 5.46 -13.66
C LEU A 157 -6.81 6.23 -13.68
N TYR A 158 -6.84 7.43 -13.08
CA TYR A 158 -8.01 8.31 -13.13
C TYR A 158 -8.27 8.78 -14.57
N ALA A 159 -7.24 9.11 -15.33
CA ALA A 159 -7.37 9.49 -16.74
C ALA A 159 -7.88 8.33 -17.61
N ALA A 160 -7.51 7.09 -17.29
CA ALA A 160 -8.07 5.91 -17.91
C ALA A 160 -9.57 5.78 -17.63
N VAL A 161 -9.97 5.90 -16.36
CA VAL A 161 -11.38 5.84 -15.94
C VAL A 161 -12.19 6.96 -16.55
N GLU A 162 -11.69 8.20 -16.55
CA GLU A 162 -12.34 9.36 -17.19
C GLU A 162 -12.70 9.09 -18.66
N ARG A 163 -11.79 8.43 -19.39
CA ARG A 163 -11.97 8.12 -20.81
C ARG A 163 -12.89 6.93 -21.07
N THR A 164 -12.89 5.95 -20.18
CA THR A 164 -13.51 4.63 -20.42
C THR A 164 -14.85 4.47 -19.73
N ASP A 165 -15.03 5.08 -18.56
CA ASP A 165 -16.28 5.12 -17.81
C ASP A 165 -16.46 6.50 -17.14
N PRO A 166 -16.97 7.49 -17.89
CA PRO A 166 -17.22 8.83 -17.34
C PRO A 166 -18.23 8.85 -16.19
N GLY A 167 -19.13 7.86 -16.10
CA GLY A 167 -20.10 7.73 -15.00
C GLY A 167 -19.38 7.39 -13.70
N LEU A 168 -18.55 6.35 -13.73
CA LEU A 168 -17.68 5.99 -12.61
C LEU A 168 -16.77 7.15 -12.20
N PHE A 169 -16.20 7.88 -13.17
CA PHE A 169 -15.38 9.05 -12.88
C PHE A 169 -16.13 10.13 -12.08
N GLN A 170 -17.38 10.42 -12.44
CA GLN A 170 -18.23 11.37 -11.70
C GLN A 170 -18.55 10.87 -10.28
N GLU A 171 -18.79 9.57 -10.09
CA GLU A 171 -18.98 8.99 -8.76
C GLU A 171 -17.72 9.15 -7.90
N ILE A 172 -16.53 8.97 -8.48
CA ILE A 172 -15.25 9.22 -7.79
C ILE A 172 -15.13 10.69 -7.41
N GLN A 173 -15.47 11.63 -8.30
CA GLN A 173 -15.47 13.07 -7.97
C GLN A 173 -16.41 13.40 -6.80
N VAL A 174 -17.58 12.75 -6.72
CA VAL A 174 -18.49 12.88 -5.57
C VAL A 174 -17.83 12.32 -4.31
N ALA A 175 -17.29 11.09 -4.36
CA ALA A 175 -16.64 10.46 -3.22
C ALA A 175 -15.42 11.27 -2.70
N VAL A 176 -14.66 11.91 -3.59
CA VAL A 176 -13.57 12.82 -3.24
C VAL A 176 -14.09 14.04 -2.48
N ARG A 177 -15.15 14.68 -2.96
CA ARG A 177 -15.76 15.85 -2.28
C ARG A 177 -16.36 15.49 -0.92
N GLU A 178 -16.89 14.28 -0.78
CA GLU A 178 -17.45 13.77 0.47
C GLU A 178 -16.36 13.27 1.45
N GLY A 179 -15.10 13.23 1.02
CA GLY A 179 -13.98 12.77 1.83
C GLY A 179 -13.92 11.24 2.04
N ARG A 180 -14.69 10.48 1.26
CA ARG A 180 -14.70 8.99 1.24
C ARG A 180 -13.66 8.41 0.28
N TRP A 181 -13.05 9.28 -0.54
CA TRP A 181 -11.95 8.96 -1.44
C TRP A 181 -10.87 10.03 -1.31
N ARG A 182 -9.60 9.63 -1.16
CA ARG A 182 -8.45 10.51 -1.01
C ARG A 182 -7.49 10.31 -2.16
N ILE A 183 -7.18 11.41 -2.82
CA ILE A 183 -6.13 11.46 -3.82
C ILE A 183 -4.81 11.73 -3.08
N VAL A 184 -3.84 10.83 -3.24
CA VAL A 184 -2.50 10.93 -2.68
C VAL A 184 -1.47 10.81 -3.81
N GLY A 185 -0.16 10.78 -3.53
CA GLY A 185 0.88 10.61 -4.56
C GLY A 185 1.22 11.89 -5.28
N GLY A 186 0.27 12.42 -6.05
CA GLY A 186 0.45 13.59 -6.91
C GLY A 186 1.28 13.30 -8.17
N ASN A 187 1.62 12.03 -8.41
CA ASN A 187 2.34 11.57 -9.58
C ASN A 187 1.39 11.34 -10.77
N TRP A 188 1.92 11.45 -12.00
CA TRP A 188 1.21 10.90 -13.16
C TRP A 188 1.20 9.37 -13.11
N ALA A 189 2.35 8.76 -12.83
CA ALA A 189 2.53 7.35 -12.56
C ALA A 189 3.50 7.14 -11.38
N GLU A 190 3.32 6.09 -10.58
CA GLU A 190 4.40 5.61 -9.72
C GLU A 190 5.57 5.17 -10.61
N ILE A 191 6.71 5.84 -10.46
CA ILE A 191 7.96 5.54 -11.18
C ILE A 191 9.07 5.21 -10.20
N VAL A 192 10.05 4.43 -10.65
CA VAL A 192 11.30 4.20 -9.93
C VAL A 192 12.15 5.49 -10.04
N MET A 193 12.05 6.37 -9.04
CA MET A 193 12.54 7.75 -9.12
C MET A 193 14.07 7.84 -9.21
N GLU A 194 14.78 6.83 -8.72
CA GLU A 194 16.24 6.72 -8.78
C GLU A 194 16.80 6.29 -10.14
N GLU A 195 15.97 5.68 -11.00
CA GLU A 195 16.38 5.23 -12.34
C GLU A 195 16.14 6.29 -13.43
N VAL A 196 15.56 7.43 -13.05
CA VAL A 196 15.22 8.51 -13.98
C VAL A 196 15.91 9.82 -13.61
N THR A 197 15.89 10.76 -14.55
CA THR A 197 16.44 12.10 -14.29
C THR A 197 15.54 12.91 -13.36
N GLY A 198 16.11 13.90 -12.66
CA GLY A 198 15.33 14.83 -11.84
C GLY A 198 14.23 15.55 -12.63
N GLU A 199 14.47 15.90 -13.91
CA GLU A 199 13.45 16.50 -14.78
C GLU A 199 12.28 15.54 -15.01
N SER A 200 12.53 14.24 -15.18
CA SER A 200 11.48 13.22 -15.32
C SER A 200 10.60 13.17 -14.06
N VAL A 201 11.20 13.22 -12.87
CA VAL A 201 10.47 13.26 -11.58
C VAL A 201 9.64 14.55 -11.48
N ILE A 202 10.24 15.71 -11.79
CA ILE A 202 9.55 17.01 -11.79
C ILE A 202 8.35 16.99 -12.74
N ARG A 203 8.51 16.48 -13.97
CA ARG A 203 7.43 16.37 -14.95
C ARG A 203 6.33 15.41 -14.49
N ASN A 204 6.71 14.30 -13.86
CA ASN A 204 5.76 13.33 -13.33
C ASN A 204 4.84 13.97 -12.27
N PHE A 205 5.40 14.73 -11.33
CA PHE A 205 4.62 15.50 -10.35
C PHE A 205 3.83 16.63 -10.99
N LEU A 206 4.43 17.37 -11.91
CA LEU A 206 3.76 18.47 -12.61
C LEU A 206 2.49 17.98 -13.31
N TYR A 207 2.57 16.88 -14.06
CA TYR A 207 1.43 16.35 -14.80
C TYR A 207 0.38 15.74 -13.88
N GLY A 208 0.78 14.97 -12.87
CA GLY A 208 -0.14 14.38 -11.90
C GLY A 208 -0.89 15.43 -11.09
N LYS A 209 -0.18 16.34 -10.43
CA LYS A 209 -0.80 17.41 -9.64
C LYS A 209 -1.68 18.34 -10.48
N ARG A 210 -1.26 18.69 -11.70
CA ARG A 210 -2.08 19.51 -12.60
C ARG A 210 -3.38 18.80 -12.96
N TYR A 211 -3.32 17.50 -13.28
CA TYR A 211 -4.52 16.72 -13.58
C TYR A 211 -5.49 16.69 -12.39
N PHE A 212 -5.01 16.42 -11.19
CA PHE A 212 -5.86 16.39 -9.99
C PHE A 212 -6.45 17.75 -9.63
N LEU A 213 -5.69 18.83 -9.80
CA LEU A 213 -6.19 20.18 -9.59
C LEU A 213 -7.28 20.53 -10.61
N GLU A 214 -7.06 20.24 -11.90
CA GLU A 214 -8.02 20.53 -12.97
C GLU A 214 -9.31 19.71 -12.86
N LYS A 215 -9.21 18.43 -12.51
CA LYS A 215 -10.34 17.49 -12.54
C LYS A 215 -11.08 17.36 -11.23
N PHE A 216 -10.39 17.53 -10.10
CA PHE A 216 -10.96 17.31 -8.77
C PHE A 216 -10.91 18.57 -7.89
N GLY A 217 -10.20 19.62 -8.30
CA GLY A 217 -9.94 20.79 -7.45
C GLY A 217 -9.03 20.47 -6.26
N VAL A 218 -8.24 19.39 -6.35
CA VAL A 218 -7.39 18.90 -5.27
C VAL A 218 -5.93 19.21 -5.58
N ASP A 219 -5.30 20.01 -4.73
CA ASP A 219 -3.85 20.11 -4.66
C ASP A 219 -3.31 19.03 -3.71
N VAL A 220 -2.67 18.00 -4.27
CA VAL A 220 -2.25 16.82 -3.49
C VAL A 220 -1.12 17.17 -2.53
N GLU A 221 -1.36 17.02 -1.23
CA GLU A 221 -0.41 17.45 -0.18
C GLU A 221 0.53 16.34 0.30
N VAL A 222 0.26 15.07 0.01
CA VAL A 222 1.07 13.95 0.47
C VAL A 222 1.66 13.21 -0.73
N ALA A 223 2.99 13.19 -0.80
CA ALA A 223 3.69 12.32 -1.72
C ALA A 223 3.55 10.88 -1.23
N TRP A 224 3.18 9.98 -2.12
CA TRP A 224 2.88 8.59 -1.83
C TRP A 224 3.52 7.74 -2.92
N GLN A 225 4.26 6.73 -2.51
CA GLN A 225 5.03 5.85 -3.39
C GLN A 225 5.11 4.46 -2.75
N MET A 226 4.43 3.47 -3.30
CA MET A 226 4.39 2.12 -2.74
C MET A 226 5.54 1.27 -3.25
N GLU A 227 5.81 1.34 -4.56
CA GLU A 227 6.73 0.43 -5.23
C GLU A 227 8.06 1.07 -5.66
N GLY A 228 8.11 2.40 -5.71
CA GLY A 228 9.34 3.13 -6.03
C GLY A 228 10.31 3.22 -4.84
N THR A 229 11.52 2.72 -5.04
CA THR A 229 12.71 3.12 -4.28
C THR A 229 13.11 4.54 -4.69
N GLY A 230 13.66 5.33 -3.77
CA GLY A 230 14.04 6.71 -4.12
C GLY A 230 14.28 7.71 -3.01
N LEU A 231 14.81 7.31 -1.84
CA LEU A 231 15.22 8.28 -0.82
C LEU A 231 16.57 8.93 -1.14
N TYR A 232 16.67 9.65 -2.26
CA TYR A 232 17.90 10.40 -2.60
C TYR A 232 17.90 11.84 -2.04
N PRO A 233 19.09 12.41 -1.72
CA PRO A 233 19.18 13.62 -0.90
C PRO A 233 18.54 14.90 -1.48
N SER A 234 18.24 14.98 -2.78
CA SER A 234 17.59 16.15 -3.37
C SER A 234 16.07 16.07 -3.42
N LEU A 235 15.46 14.90 -3.20
CA LEU A 235 14.02 14.74 -3.30
C LEU A 235 13.22 15.57 -2.27
N PRO A 236 13.67 15.79 -1.00
CA PRO A 236 12.96 16.68 -0.08
C PRO A 236 12.75 18.10 -0.62
N GLN A 237 13.75 18.64 -1.32
CA GLN A 237 13.67 19.95 -1.96
C GLN A 237 12.62 19.96 -3.07
N ILE A 238 12.63 18.94 -3.94
CA ILE A 238 11.66 18.79 -5.03
C ILE A 238 10.25 18.69 -4.46
N LEU A 239 10.04 17.82 -3.46
CA LEU A 239 8.73 17.61 -2.84
C LEU A 239 8.18 18.91 -2.23
N ARG A 240 9.00 19.65 -1.49
CA ARG A 240 8.59 20.98 -0.97
C ARG A 240 8.32 21.98 -2.08
N GLY A 241 9.11 21.97 -3.16
CA GLY A 241 8.89 22.82 -4.32
C GLY A 241 7.52 22.59 -5.00
N PHE A 242 6.99 21.37 -4.93
CA PHE A 242 5.64 21.02 -5.39
C PHE A 242 4.55 21.16 -4.31
N GLY A 243 4.88 21.75 -3.15
CA GLY A 243 3.91 22.03 -2.08
C GLY A 243 3.54 20.82 -1.22
N PHE A 244 4.22 19.68 -1.35
CA PHE A 244 3.96 18.52 -0.49
C PHE A 244 4.31 18.84 0.98
N GLN A 245 3.49 18.31 1.89
CA GLN A 245 3.57 18.49 3.34
C GLN A 245 4.15 17.26 4.05
N GLY A 246 4.12 16.10 3.39
CA GLY A 246 4.67 14.85 3.90
C GLY A 246 4.88 13.85 2.78
N ALA A 247 5.60 12.79 3.09
CA ALA A 247 5.90 11.68 2.19
C ALA A 247 5.60 10.34 2.87
N VAL A 248 5.05 9.39 2.10
CA VAL A 248 4.80 8.00 2.50
C VAL A 248 5.46 7.09 1.47
N PHE A 249 6.39 6.24 1.89
CA PHE A 249 7.18 5.37 1.01
C PHE A 249 7.11 3.91 1.49
N GLY A 250 6.85 2.98 0.56
CA GLY A 250 6.61 1.56 0.85
C GLY A 250 7.86 0.68 0.81
N ARG A 251 8.72 0.81 -0.19
CA ARG A 251 9.73 -0.21 -0.54
C ARG A 251 11.14 0.00 0.04
N GLU A 252 11.24 0.59 1.22
CA GLU A 252 12.52 0.76 1.91
C GLU A 252 12.86 -0.50 2.72
N ARG A 253 14.01 -1.13 2.47
CA ARG A 253 14.40 -2.37 3.15
C ARG A 253 14.49 -2.12 4.67
N PRO A 254 13.79 -2.90 5.52
CA PRO A 254 13.83 -2.74 6.97
C PRO A 254 15.17 -3.10 7.61
N TRP A 255 16.14 -3.60 6.82
CA TRP A 255 17.43 -4.14 7.25
C TRP A 255 18.58 -3.12 7.27
N THR A 256 18.28 -1.83 7.13
CA THR A 256 19.29 -0.78 7.29
C THR A 256 19.18 -0.16 8.69
N ASP A 257 20.30 0.19 9.32
CA ASP A 257 20.40 0.86 10.63
C ASP A 257 19.67 2.23 10.71
N ILE A 258 18.98 2.63 9.63
CA ILE A 258 18.32 3.91 9.40
C ILE A 258 16.79 3.79 9.63
N TRP A 259 16.24 2.58 9.78
CA TRP A 259 14.79 2.40 9.83
C TRP A 259 14.16 3.06 11.07
N ARG A 260 13.43 4.16 10.82
CA ARG A 260 12.52 4.81 11.75
C ARG A 260 11.21 5.05 11.00
N PRO A 261 10.09 4.40 11.39
CA PRO A 261 8.84 4.40 10.63
C PRO A 261 8.24 5.79 10.45
N ILE A 262 8.58 6.73 11.34
CA ILE A 262 8.31 8.16 11.19
C ILE A 262 9.62 8.90 11.39
N SER A 263 10.02 9.66 10.37
CA SER A 263 11.30 10.34 10.32
C SER A 263 11.13 11.77 9.83
N ARG A 264 12.10 12.61 10.17
CA ARG A 264 12.30 13.88 9.48
C ARG A 264 13.35 13.66 8.40
N TRP A 265 12.93 13.69 7.15
CA TRP A 265 13.85 13.51 6.04
C TRP A 265 14.43 14.86 5.63
N ARG A 266 15.76 14.98 5.75
CA ARG A 266 16.51 16.19 5.43
C ARG A 266 17.31 15.99 4.14
N GLY A 267 17.10 16.89 3.19
CA GLY A 267 17.84 16.93 1.94
C GLY A 267 19.25 17.52 2.10
N ASN A 268 20.07 17.38 1.05
CA ASN A 268 21.43 17.92 1.02
C ASN A 268 21.50 19.45 1.09
N ASP A 269 20.45 20.13 0.64
CA ASP A 269 20.25 21.58 0.73
C ASP A 269 19.73 22.03 2.11
N GLY A 270 19.44 21.07 3.01
CA GLY A 270 18.90 21.30 4.33
C GLY A 270 17.37 21.39 4.39
N THR A 271 16.66 21.24 3.28
CA THR A 271 15.19 21.18 3.23
C THR A 271 14.69 19.95 3.99
N GLU A 272 13.63 20.10 4.79
CA GLU A 272 13.07 19.02 5.59
C GLU A 272 11.61 18.71 5.24
N ILE A 273 11.27 17.42 5.14
CA ILE A 273 9.91 16.93 4.98
C ILE A 273 9.64 15.74 5.94
N PRO A 274 8.46 15.67 6.58
CA PRO A 274 8.03 14.47 7.29
C PRO A 274 7.98 13.27 6.34
N LEU A 275 8.53 12.15 6.78
CA LEU A 275 8.57 10.89 6.04
C LEU A 275 7.99 9.77 6.90
N VAL A 276 7.05 9.02 6.34
CA VAL A 276 6.57 7.75 6.87
C VAL A 276 7.11 6.64 5.98
N LEU A 277 7.82 5.69 6.58
CA LEU A 277 8.27 4.48 5.90
C LEU A 277 7.33 3.35 6.30
N LEU A 278 6.59 2.83 5.31
CA LEU A 278 5.75 1.67 5.51
C LEU A 278 6.64 0.42 5.55
N TYR A 279 6.21 -0.58 6.31
CA TYR A 279 6.90 -1.85 6.36
C TYR A 279 6.41 -2.68 5.17
N HIS A 280 7.31 -3.02 4.26
CA HIS A 280 7.00 -3.87 3.11
C HIS A 280 7.80 -5.17 3.22
N TYR A 281 7.08 -6.30 3.19
CA TYR A 281 7.67 -7.61 2.92
C TYR A 281 7.59 -7.80 1.41
N GLY A 282 8.72 -7.64 0.73
CA GLY A 282 8.87 -7.95 -0.69
C GLY A 282 9.41 -9.36 -0.83
#